data_AF-A0A093X3J7-F1
#
_entry.id   AF-A0A093X3J7-F1
#
_cell.length_a   1.000
_cell.length_b   1.000
_cell.length_c   1.000
_cell.angle_alpha   90.00
_cell.angle_beta   90.00
_cell.angle_gamma   90.00
#
_symmetry.space_group_name_H-M   'P 1'
#
loop_
_entity.id
_entity.type
_entity.pdbx_description
1 polymer ?
#
loop_
_entity_poly.entity_id
_entity_poly.type
_entity_poly.pdbx_seq_one_letter_code
_entity_poly.pdbx_strand_id
1 'polypeptide(L)'
;MVNYAALALLPVALGYATPLSNRAGCAAPVDGLVGYGAGVTGGGSGSGTTVTSCSELSSALEGGGVITIDGILTDCGILDVPSDTTVIGVGADSGLTGGGFILKKVSNVILRNLKLHNPPESDDLIALNVATKVWIDHLDLSTDGLTGDKDFYDGLLDITHASDDVTVSWTKFHDHWKGSLVGHSDSNGSEDTGHLKVTYHHNHFSNVNSRLPSLRFGTGHIYSSCFEDCPTSGINSRMGAQVLVEQSSFTNVALAITTNLDSDEPGNAVSTDNIFENSPTDITQTGSLTPPYDYVLDEASCICDYVKAQAGTGIVN
;
A
#
# COMPACT_ATOMS: atom_id res chain seq x y z
N MET A 1 -35.16 -55.62 -17.94
CA MET A 1 -34.72 -55.02 -16.67
C MET A 1 -33.57 -54.08 -17.00
N VAL A 2 -33.88 -52.80 -17.16
CA VAL A 2 -32.91 -51.76 -17.53
C VAL A 2 -32.56 -51.01 -16.25
N ASN A 3 -31.28 -51.02 -15.88
CA ASN A 3 -30.78 -50.40 -14.66
C ASN A 3 -30.35 -48.97 -14.99
N TYR A 4 -30.99 -47.99 -14.35
CA TYR A 4 -30.71 -46.56 -14.54
C TYR A 4 -29.47 -46.15 -13.73
N ALA A 5 -28.45 -45.62 -14.41
CA ALA A 5 -27.33 -44.94 -13.78
C ALA A 5 -27.78 -43.58 -13.27
N ALA A 6 -27.58 -43.31 -11.97
CA ALA A 6 -27.83 -42.02 -11.37
C ALA A 6 -26.75 -41.02 -11.82
N LEU A 7 -27.16 -40.02 -12.59
CA LEU A 7 -26.32 -38.88 -12.98
C LEU A 7 -26.28 -37.91 -11.78
N ALA A 8 -25.14 -37.80 -11.11
CA ALA A 8 -24.92 -36.79 -10.09
C ALA A 8 -24.73 -35.42 -10.76
N LEU A 9 -25.73 -34.55 -10.65
CA LEU A 9 -25.64 -33.14 -11.02
C LEU A 9 -24.77 -32.41 -9.98
N LEU A 10 -23.57 -31.99 -10.38
CA LEU A 10 -22.77 -31.03 -9.64
C LEU A 10 -23.47 -29.66 -9.71
N PRO A 11 -23.61 -28.93 -8.59
CA PRO A 11 -24.13 -27.57 -8.63
C PRO A 11 -23.12 -26.68 -9.37
N VAL A 12 -23.55 -26.14 -10.51
CA VAL A 12 -22.88 -25.00 -11.14
C VAL A 12 -23.07 -23.82 -10.19
N ALA A 13 -22.01 -23.41 -9.51
CA ALA A 13 -21.98 -22.14 -8.82
C ALA A 13 -22.05 -21.05 -9.89
N LEU A 14 -23.24 -20.47 -10.09
CA LEU A 14 -23.34 -19.17 -10.75
C LEU A 14 -22.66 -18.15 -9.84
N GLY A 15 -21.41 -17.82 -10.17
CA GLY A 15 -20.77 -16.62 -9.65
C GLY A 15 -21.58 -15.43 -10.14
N TYR A 16 -22.30 -14.79 -9.23
CA TYR A 16 -22.85 -13.47 -9.49
C TYR A 16 -21.65 -12.54 -9.66
N ALA A 17 -21.37 -12.10 -10.88
CA ALA A 17 -20.64 -10.86 -11.08
C ALA A 17 -21.54 -9.75 -10.50
N THR A 18 -21.29 -9.36 -9.26
CA THR A 18 -21.87 -8.16 -8.67
C THR A 18 -21.36 -6.97 -9.48
N PRO A 19 -22.24 -6.06 -9.89
CA PRO A 19 -21.87 -4.99 -10.80
C PRO A 19 -20.89 -4.05 -10.10
N LEU A 20 -19.83 -3.66 -10.81
CA LEU A 20 -19.05 -2.46 -10.56
C LEU A 20 -20.02 -1.34 -10.18
N SER A 21 -20.06 -0.95 -8.90
CA SER A 21 -20.84 0.20 -8.49
C SER A 21 -19.97 1.43 -8.69
N ASN A 22 -19.83 1.88 -9.94
CA ASN A 22 -19.33 3.23 -10.21
C ASN A 22 -20.29 4.20 -9.50
N ARG A 23 -19.85 4.75 -8.37
CA ARG A 23 -20.59 5.80 -7.68
C ARG A 23 -20.29 7.09 -8.41
N ALA A 24 -21.30 7.91 -8.67
CA ALA A 24 -21.07 9.24 -9.21
C ALA A 24 -20.34 10.07 -8.15
N GLY A 25 -19.14 10.54 -8.49
CA GLY A 25 -18.27 11.33 -7.61
C GLY A 25 -17.57 10.53 -6.51
N CYS A 26 -16.85 11.25 -5.64
CA CYS A 26 -15.99 10.69 -4.62
C CYS A 26 -16.66 10.72 -3.25
N ALA A 27 -16.95 9.55 -2.70
CA ALA A 27 -17.65 9.39 -1.41
C ALA A 27 -17.38 8.04 -0.75
N ALA A 28 -16.26 7.37 -1.06
CA ALA A 28 -15.86 6.16 -0.37
C ALA A 28 -15.69 6.43 1.13
N PRO A 29 -16.12 5.51 2.02
CA PRO A 29 -15.81 5.60 3.45
C PRO A 29 -14.31 5.64 3.69
N VAL A 30 -13.87 6.55 4.57
CA VAL A 30 -12.46 6.72 4.91
C VAL A 30 -12.00 5.71 5.97
N ASP A 31 -12.91 5.23 6.82
CA ASP A 31 -12.61 4.23 7.85
C ASP A 31 -13.08 2.84 7.42
N GLY A 32 -12.32 2.19 6.53
CA GLY A 32 -12.68 0.87 6.03
C GLY A 32 -11.52 0.14 5.36
N LEU A 33 -11.29 -1.10 5.79
CA LEU A 33 -10.31 -2.01 5.21
C LEU A 33 -10.91 -2.75 4.00
N VAL A 34 -10.40 -2.45 2.81
CA VAL A 34 -10.78 -3.10 1.55
C VAL A 34 -9.51 -3.56 0.82
N GLY A 35 -9.55 -4.75 0.22
CA GLY A 35 -8.43 -5.27 -0.55
C GLY A 35 -7.91 -6.61 -0.06
N TYR A 36 -6.69 -6.95 -0.49
CA TYR A 36 -6.02 -8.20 -0.10
C TYR A 36 -5.76 -8.29 1.40
N GLY A 37 -5.60 -7.16 2.10
CA GLY A 37 -5.50 -7.13 3.55
C GLY A 37 -6.81 -7.39 4.30
N ALA A 38 -7.93 -7.66 3.62
CA ALA A 38 -9.22 -7.87 4.27
C ALA A 38 -9.16 -8.92 5.40
N GLY A 39 -9.77 -8.59 6.54
CA GLY A 39 -9.81 -9.45 7.73
C GLY A 39 -8.66 -9.26 8.73
N VAL A 40 -7.73 -8.32 8.47
CA VAL A 40 -6.78 -7.84 9.50
C VAL A 40 -7.55 -7.22 10.66
N THR A 41 -7.16 -7.58 11.88
CA THR A 41 -7.71 -7.06 13.13
C THR A 41 -6.66 -6.37 14.00
N GLY A 42 -5.37 -6.52 13.68
CA GLY A 42 -4.26 -5.95 14.44
C GLY A 42 -4.29 -6.41 15.90
N GLY A 43 -4.08 -5.45 16.81
CA GLY A 43 -4.15 -5.64 18.26
C GLY A 43 -5.56 -5.87 18.82
N GLY A 44 -6.59 -5.91 17.97
CA GLY A 44 -7.98 -6.05 18.38
C GLY A 44 -8.56 -4.77 18.99
N SER A 45 -9.55 -4.92 19.87
CA SER A 45 -10.33 -3.80 20.45
C SER A 45 -9.97 -3.51 21.91
N GLY A 46 -8.73 -3.80 22.32
CA GLY A 46 -8.25 -3.52 23.68
C GLY A 46 -8.16 -2.01 23.96
N SER A 47 -8.07 -1.62 25.24
CA SER A 47 -7.96 -0.20 25.65
C SER A 47 -6.69 0.50 25.14
N GLY A 48 -5.71 -0.28 24.71
CA GLY A 48 -4.40 0.16 24.24
C GLY A 48 -3.47 0.70 25.33
N THR A 49 -2.20 0.86 24.96
CA THR A 49 -1.16 1.53 25.75
C THR A 49 -0.78 2.83 25.05
N THR A 50 -1.02 3.97 25.69
CA THR A 50 -0.56 5.27 25.17
C THR A 50 0.91 5.48 25.50
N VAL A 51 1.70 5.92 24.52
CA VAL A 51 3.14 6.15 24.64
C VAL A 51 3.48 7.55 24.13
N THR A 52 4.43 8.20 24.82
CA THR A 52 4.86 9.58 24.57
C THR A 52 6.39 9.71 24.45
N SER A 53 7.10 8.58 24.44
CA SER A 53 8.55 8.52 24.29
C SER A 53 8.98 7.25 23.55
N CYS A 54 10.16 7.29 22.92
CA CYS A 54 10.72 6.11 22.24
C CYS A 54 10.87 4.92 23.20
N SER A 55 11.28 5.15 24.46
CA SER A 55 11.40 4.09 25.44
C SER A 55 10.07 3.44 25.78
N GLU A 56 9.00 4.23 25.93
CA GLU A 56 7.65 3.68 26.17
C GLU A 56 7.14 2.92 24.95
N LEU A 57 7.37 3.44 23.74
CA LEU A 57 7.01 2.77 22.50
C LEU A 57 7.74 1.44 22.35
N SER A 58 9.06 1.40 22.50
CA SER A 58 9.85 0.17 22.45
C SER A 58 9.36 -0.85 23.49
N SER A 59 9.10 -0.42 24.73
CA SER A 59 8.57 -1.31 25.77
C SER A 59 7.15 -1.81 25.47
N ALA A 60 6.28 -0.98 24.90
CA ALA A 60 4.93 -1.40 24.52
C ALA A 60 4.95 -2.43 23.38
N LEU A 61 5.86 -2.26 22.41
CA LEU A 61 6.03 -3.18 21.28
C LEU A 61 6.50 -4.57 21.71
N GLU A 62 7.14 -4.75 22.86
CA GLU A 62 7.46 -6.09 23.38
C GLU A 62 6.19 -6.91 23.71
N GLY A 63 5.09 -6.23 24.03
CA GLY A 63 3.81 -6.85 24.41
C GLY A 63 2.80 -6.99 23.27
N GLY A 64 2.95 -6.22 22.18
CA GLY A 64 1.97 -6.13 21.10
C GLY A 64 0.63 -5.53 21.53
N GLY A 65 -0.45 -5.87 20.82
CA GLY A 65 -1.78 -5.33 21.11
C GLY A 65 -2.00 -3.92 20.52
N VAL A 66 -2.85 -3.12 21.15
CA VAL A 66 -3.10 -1.74 20.68
C VAL A 66 -2.10 -0.79 21.36
N ILE A 67 -1.35 -0.05 20.55
CA ILE A 67 -0.35 0.92 21.00
C ILE A 67 -0.67 2.26 20.36
N THR A 68 -0.85 3.27 21.18
CA THR A 68 -1.26 4.60 20.74
C THR A 68 -0.12 5.58 20.96
N ILE A 69 0.40 6.18 19.89
CA ILE A 69 1.45 7.22 19.97
C ILE A 69 0.78 8.58 20.12
N ASP A 70 1.15 9.34 21.15
CA ASP A 70 0.69 10.72 21.37
C ASP A 70 1.86 11.69 21.27
N GLY A 71 1.95 12.37 20.12
CA GLY A 71 3.01 13.28 19.75
C GLY A 71 4.05 12.69 18.78
N ILE A 72 4.93 13.55 18.28
CA ILE A 72 6.05 13.14 17.42
C ILE A 72 7.23 12.71 18.29
N LEU A 73 7.58 11.43 18.24
CA LEU A 73 8.75 10.88 18.90
C LEU A 73 9.97 11.02 17.98
N THR A 74 11.12 11.40 18.53
CA THR A 74 12.32 11.73 17.75
C THR A 74 13.43 10.72 17.99
N ASP A 75 14.10 10.30 16.91
CA ASP A 75 15.28 9.44 16.90
C ASP A 75 15.07 8.08 17.60
N CYS A 76 13.90 7.47 17.40
CA CYS A 76 13.61 6.14 17.97
C CYS A 76 14.35 4.99 17.27
N GLY A 77 15.02 5.26 16.14
CA GLY A 77 15.57 4.23 15.27
C GLY A 77 14.47 3.40 14.59
N ILE A 78 14.85 2.24 14.06
CA ILE A 78 13.91 1.27 13.48
C ILE A 78 13.41 0.32 14.58
N LEU A 79 12.08 0.26 14.73
CA LEU A 79 11.42 -0.55 15.75
C LEU A 79 10.72 -1.76 15.14
N ASP A 80 10.99 -2.95 15.69
CA ASP A 80 10.26 -4.17 15.33
C ASP A 80 8.81 -4.12 15.85
N VAL A 81 7.84 -4.37 14.97
CA VAL A 81 6.42 -4.49 15.34
C VAL A 81 6.02 -5.97 15.33
N PRO A 82 5.59 -6.57 16.47
CA PRO A 82 5.22 -7.97 16.50
C PRO A 82 3.86 -8.22 15.85
N SER A 83 3.51 -9.50 15.67
CA SER A 83 2.17 -9.90 15.23
C SER A 83 1.07 -9.38 16.15
N ASP A 84 -0.17 -9.39 15.64
CA ASP A 84 -1.37 -9.06 16.41
C ASP A 84 -1.25 -7.68 17.11
N THR A 85 -0.81 -6.69 16.33
CA THR A 85 -0.48 -5.36 16.85
C THR A 85 -1.12 -4.27 16.01
N THR A 86 -1.64 -3.25 16.68
CA THR A 86 -2.08 -1.99 16.07
C THR A 86 -1.22 -0.88 16.65
N VAL A 87 -0.47 -0.17 15.80
CA VAL A 87 0.18 1.08 16.17
C VAL A 87 -0.62 2.21 15.54
N ILE A 88 -1.15 3.11 16.37
CA ILE A 88 -2.02 4.20 15.93
C ILE A 88 -1.62 5.55 16.54
N GLY A 89 -1.64 6.63 15.77
CA GLY A 89 -1.36 7.97 16.30
C GLY A 89 -2.59 8.67 16.87
N VAL A 90 -2.39 9.60 17.82
CA VAL A 90 -3.42 10.53 18.31
C VAL A 90 -3.44 11.79 17.46
N GLY A 91 -4.59 12.14 16.89
CA GLY A 91 -4.72 13.37 16.10
C GLY A 91 -3.80 13.39 14.87
N ALA A 92 -3.49 14.57 14.35
CA ALA A 92 -2.68 14.71 13.13
C ALA A 92 -1.16 14.65 13.36
N ASP A 93 -0.70 14.96 14.58
CA ASP A 93 0.70 15.22 14.89
C ASP A 93 1.31 14.14 15.79
N SER A 94 1.02 12.87 15.47
CA SER A 94 1.55 11.71 16.18
C SER A 94 2.28 10.75 15.26
N GLY A 95 3.42 10.23 15.70
CA GLY A 95 4.28 9.35 14.91
C GLY A 95 5.75 9.54 15.23
N LEU A 96 6.62 9.40 14.22
CA LEU A 96 8.07 9.37 14.38
C LEU A 96 8.77 10.36 13.45
N THR A 97 9.86 10.94 13.93
CA THR A 97 10.91 11.52 13.09
C THR A 97 12.27 10.94 13.45
N GLY A 98 13.13 10.67 12.47
CA GLY A 98 14.39 9.96 12.71
C GLY A 98 14.19 8.49 13.11
N GLY A 99 13.10 7.89 12.67
CA GLY A 99 12.71 6.53 13.06
C GLY A 99 11.72 5.90 12.07
N GLY A 100 11.44 4.61 12.29
CA GLY A 100 10.59 3.83 11.41
C GLY A 100 10.19 2.49 12.03
N PHE A 101 9.48 1.67 11.25
CA PHE A 101 8.98 0.37 11.68
C PHE A 101 9.43 -0.75 10.75
N ILE A 102 9.78 -1.90 11.34
CA ILE A 102 9.98 -3.13 10.58
C ILE A 102 9.02 -4.22 11.06
N LEU A 103 8.32 -4.83 10.11
CA LEU A 103 7.42 -5.97 10.31
C LEU A 103 8.13 -7.19 9.75
N LYS A 104 8.78 -7.97 10.64
CA LYS A 104 9.63 -9.09 10.23
C LYS A 104 9.08 -10.44 10.68
N LYS A 105 8.64 -11.27 9.73
CA LYS A 105 8.06 -12.61 9.99
C LYS A 105 6.86 -12.56 10.95
N VAL A 106 6.03 -11.54 10.77
CA VAL A 106 4.85 -11.27 11.60
C VAL A 106 3.57 -11.33 10.77
N SER A 107 2.43 -11.40 11.44
CA SER A 107 1.14 -11.34 10.79
C SER A 107 0.13 -10.52 11.58
N ASN A 108 -0.90 -10.04 10.91
CA ASN A 108 -2.01 -9.32 11.53
C ASN A 108 -1.56 -8.03 12.22
N VAL A 109 -1.06 -7.08 11.42
CA VAL A 109 -0.56 -5.79 11.90
C VAL A 109 -1.30 -4.64 11.24
N ILE A 110 -1.62 -3.60 12.04
CA ILE A 110 -2.17 -2.33 11.58
C ILE A 110 -1.20 -1.22 11.94
N LEU A 111 -0.78 -0.41 10.96
CA LEU A 111 -0.12 0.88 11.19
C LEU A 111 -1.06 1.97 10.68
N ARG A 112 -1.51 2.86 11.58
CA ARG A 112 -2.61 3.78 11.26
C ARG A 112 -2.44 5.18 11.82
N ASN A 113 -2.84 6.21 11.06
CA ASN A 113 -2.84 7.60 11.56
C ASN A 113 -1.47 8.04 12.12
N LEU A 114 -0.37 7.67 11.46
CA LEU A 114 0.99 8.04 11.88
C LEU A 114 1.64 8.96 10.86
N LYS A 115 2.29 10.01 11.37
CA LYS A 115 3.19 10.87 10.62
C LYS A 115 4.62 10.36 10.80
N LEU A 116 5.20 9.81 9.74
CA LEU A 116 6.56 9.27 9.74
C LEU A 116 7.42 10.11 8.80
N HIS A 117 8.48 10.70 9.33
CA HIS A 117 9.27 11.68 8.61
C HIS A 117 10.77 11.50 8.83
N ASN A 118 11.52 11.34 7.74
CA ASN A 118 12.97 11.06 7.73
C ASN A 118 13.32 9.78 8.53
N PRO A 119 13.51 8.62 7.87
CA PRO A 119 14.03 7.44 8.57
C PRO A 119 15.50 7.66 8.99
N PRO A 120 16.10 6.74 9.76
CA PRO A 120 17.56 6.66 9.85
C PRO A 120 18.22 6.55 8.47
N GLU A 121 19.48 6.96 8.36
CA GLU A 121 20.23 6.89 7.10
C GLU A 121 20.26 5.46 6.55
N SER A 122 20.02 5.31 5.25
CA SER A 122 19.93 4.02 4.52
C SER A 122 18.78 3.09 4.94
N ASP A 123 17.81 3.55 5.73
CA ASP A 123 16.63 2.77 6.11
C ASP A 123 15.34 3.26 5.42
N ASP A 124 14.30 2.43 5.49
CA ASP A 124 12.92 2.76 5.13
C ASP A 124 12.16 3.38 6.30
N LEU A 125 11.10 4.15 6.04
CA LEU A 125 10.14 4.49 7.12
C LEU A 125 9.36 3.24 7.58
N ILE A 126 8.99 2.37 6.64
CA ILE A 126 8.30 1.11 6.92
C ILE A 126 8.85 -0.01 6.02
N ALA A 127 9.33 -1.09 6.63
CA ALA A 127 9.77 -2.29 5.92
C ALA A 127 8.96 -3.53 6.34
N LEU A 128 8.37 -4.22 5.38
CA LEU A 128 7.74 -5.53 5.55
C LEU A 128 8.65 -6.61 4.98
N ASN A 129 8.96 -7.61 5.80
CA ASN A 129 9.81 -8.75 5.45
C ASN A 129 9.13 -10.04 5.93
N VAL A 130 8.61 -10.84 5.01
CA VAL A 130 7.79 -12.02 5.32
C VAL A 130 6.60 -11.65 6.24
N ALA A 131 6.01 -10.49 6.03
CA ALA A 131 4.86 -10.01 6.79
C ALA A 131 3.55 -10.33 6.04
N THR A 132 2.55 -10.85 6.74
CA THR A 132 1.27 -11.21 6.10
C THR A 132 0.08 -10.60 6.79
N LYS A 133 -0.99 -10.26 6.06
CA LYS A 133 -2.19 -9.63 6.65
C LYS A 133 -1.80 -8.32 7.34
N VAL A 134 -1.50 -7.30 6.53
CA VAL A 134 -1.10 -5.98 7.02
C VAL A 134 -2.02 -4.92 6.47
N TRP A 135 -2.40 -3.97 7.32
CA TRP A 135 -3.13 -2.77 6.93
C TRP A 135 -2.32 -1.52 7.27
N ILE A 136 -1.93 -0.79 6.23
CA ILE A 136 -1.28 0.52 6.32
C ILE A 136 -2.35 1.56 5.95
N ASP A 137 -2.73 2.43 6.87
CA ASP A 137 -3.89 3.32 6.68
C ASP A 137 -3.68 4.73 7.23
N HIS A 138 -4.11 5.76 6.49
CA HIS A 138 -4.06 7.14 6.99
C HIS A 138 -2.67 7.60 7.45
N LEU A 139 -1.61 7.14 6.79
CA LEU A 139 -0.26 7.60 7.11
C LEU A 139 0.12 8.87 6.34
N ASP A 140 1.03 9.65 6.92
CA ASP A 140 1.76 10.73 6.25
C ASP A 140 3.24 10.34 6.24
N LEU A 141 3.76 10.02 5.05
CA LEU A 141 5.08 9.43 4.83
C LEU A 141 5.91 10.37 3.96
N SER A 142 6.99 10.91 4.52
CA SER A 142 7.79 11.90 3.81
C SER A 142 9.26 11.97 4.23
N THR A 143 10.05 12.64 3.40
CA THR A 143 11.38 13.13 3.76
C THR A 143 11.50 14.63 3.44
N ASP A 144 12.71 15.18 3.44
CA ASP A 144 12.98 16.59 3.13
C ASP A 144 12.83 16.98 1.64
N GLY A 145 12.13 16.17 0.84
CA GLY A 145 11.95 16.39 -0.59
C GLY A 145 12.96 15.67 -1.48
N LEU A 146 12.91 16.01 -2.77
CA LEU A 146 13.87 15.54 -3.79
C LEU A 146 15.20 16.28 -3.67
N THR A 147 15.85 16.13 -2.53
CA THR A 147 17.12 16.77 -2.19
C THR A 147 18.20 15.73 -1.90
N GLY A 148 19.47 16.12 -2.02
CA GLY A 148 20.59 15.25 -1.70
C GLY A 148 20.74 14.04 -2.63
N ASP A 149 21.39 12.99 -2.10
CA ASP A 149 21.53 11.70 -2.77
C ASP A 149 20.23 10.89 -2.62
N LYS A 150 19.78 10.27 -3.72
CA LYS A 150 18.58 9.42 -3.73
C LYS A 150 18.66 8.21 -2.80
N ASP A 151 19.87 7.82 -2.40
CA ASP A 151 20.14 6.67 -1.55
C ASP A 151 20.61 7.07 -0.14
N PHE A 152 20.54 8.36 0.23
CA PHE A 152 20.77 8.78 1.62
C PHE A 152 19.74 8.15 2.58
N TYR A 153 18.48 8.12 2.15
CA TYR A 153 17.43 7.27 2.72
C TYR A 153 17.13 6.13 1.74
N ASP A 154 16.41 5.09 2.17
CA ASP A 154 15.86 4.10 1.26
C ASP A 154 14.44 4.43 0.81
N GLY A 155 13.43 3.60 1.07
CA GLY A 155 12.04 3.82 0.68
C GLY A 155 11.14 4.44 1.75
N LEU A 156 9.94 4.87 1.37
CA LEU A 156 8.91 5.18 2.38
C LEU A 156 8.21 3.89 2.86
N LEU A 157 7.88 2.98 1.95
CA LEU A 157 7.23 1.70 2.27
C LEU A 157 7.71 0.57 1.36
N ASP A 158 8.46 -0.37 1.92
CA ASP A 158 8.95 -1.54 1.19
C ASP A 158 8.27 -2.82 1.65
N ILE A 159 7.69 -3.57 0.70
CA ILE A 159 6.97 -4.83 0.90
C ILE A 159 7.74 -5.94 0.21
N THR A 160 8.49 -6.72 0.97
CA THR A 160 9.51 -7.62 0.42
C THR A 160 9.44 -9.01 1.03
N HIS A 161 10.21 -9.96 0.47
CA HIS A 161 10.39 -11.30 1.00
C HIS A 161 9.06 -12.04 1.25
N ALA A 162 8.33 -12.37 0.20
CA ALA A 162 7.05 -13.10 0.27
C ALA A 162 6.02 -12.50 1.25
N SER A 163 6.14 -11.21 1.60
CA SER A 163 5.07 -10.50 2.29
C SER A 163 3.79 -10.59 1.45
N ASP A 164 2.63 -10.73 2.08
CA ASP A 164 1.40 -11.05 1.35
C ASP A 164 0.15 -10.53 2.05
N ASP A 165 -0.94 -10.39 1.31
CA ASP A 165 -2.22 -9.92 1.83
C ASP A 165 -2.10 -8.55 2.53
N VAL A 166 -1.63 -7.54 1.78
CA VAL A 166 -1.42 -6.18 2.28
C VAL A 166 -2.40 -5.19 1.65
N THR A 167 -3.00 -4.33 2.46
CA THR A 167 -3.74 -3.14 1.99
C THR A 167 -3.01 -1.88 2.46
N VAL A 168 -2.79 -0.96 1.53
CA VAL A 168 -2.30 0.40 1.76
C VAL A 168 -3.39 1.37 1.32
N SER A 169 -3.98 2.08 2.27
CA SER A 169 -5.12 2.95 2.00
C SER A 169 -4.98 4.33 2.62
N TRP A 170 -5.59 5.32 1.97
CA TRP A 170 -5.71 6.67 2.54
C TRP A 170 -4.40 7.29 3.00
N THR A 171 -3.28 6.90 2.40
CA THR A 171 -1.93 7.29 2.82
C THR A 171 -1.35 8.34 1.89
N LYS A 172 -0.69 9.34 2.46
CA LYS A 172 0.07 10.36 1.75
C LYS A 172 1.54 9.95 1.69
N PHE A 173 2.05 9.80 0.47
CA PHE A 173 3.45 9.62 0.15
C PHE A 173 3.93 10.90 -0.52
N HIS A 174 4.88 11.60 0.09
CA HIS A 174 5.36 12.83 -0.53
C HIS A 174 6.81 13.16 -0.24
N ASP A 175 7.38 14.03 -1.09
CA ASP A 175 8.66 14.66 -0.85
C ASP A 175 9.80 13.64 -0.64
N HIS A 176 9.96 12.69 -1.58
CA HIS A 176 10.90 11.59 -1.42
C HIS A 176 11.34 10.92 -2.73
N TRP A 177 12.50 10.26 -2.73
CA TRP A 177 13.07 9.64 -3.93
C TRP A 177 12.39 8.32 -4.33
N LYS A 178 12.17 7.41 -3.38
CA LYS A 178 11.69 6.03 -3.63
C LYS A 178 10.41 5.76 -2.84
N GLY A 179 9.25 5.89 -3.46
CA GLY A 179 7.95 5.81 -2.77
C GLY A 179 7.70 4.47 -2.09
N SER A 180 7.36 3.44 -2.87
CA SER A 180 7.08 2.11 -2.36
C SER A 180 7.52 0.99 -3.31
N LEU A 181 8.30 0.05 -2.78
CA LEU A 181 8.74 -1.16 -3.49
C LEU A 181 7.90 -2.38 -3.08
N VAL A 182 7.59 -3.24 -4.04
CA VAL A 182 6.99 -4.56 -3.82
C VAL A 182 7.84 -5.61 -4.54
N GLY A 183 8.57 -6.42 -3.79
CA GLY A 183 9.56 -7.36 -4.32
C GLY A 183 10.91 -6.70 -4.66
N HIS A 184 11.94 -7.05 -3.91
CA HIS A 184 13.18 -6.27 -3.87
C HIS A 184 14.18 -6.58 -5.01
N SER A 185 14.08 -7.75 -5.64
CA SER A 185 15.10 -8.22 -6.60
C SER A 185 14.51 -9.12 -7.69
N ASP A 186 14.99 -8.96 -8.93
CA ASP A 186 14.67 -9.84 -10.07
C ASP A 186 15.10 -11.30 -9.83
N SER A 187 16.07 -11.52 -8.94
CA SER A 187 16.55 -12.86 -8.58
C SER A 187 15.80 -13.51 -7.42
N ASN A 188 14.80 -12.84 -6.82
CA ASN A 188 14.07 -13.37 -5.66
C ASN A 188 12.79 -14.16 -6.03
N GLY A 189 12.61 -14.48 -7.32
CA GLY A 189 11.40 -15.12 -7.81
C GLY A 189 11.05 -16.45 -7.14
N SER A 190 12.02 -17.21 -6.60
CA SER A 190 11.74 -18.46 -5.87
C SER A 190 11.00 -18.26 -4.55
N GLU A 191 11.17 -17.10 -3.92
CA GLU A 191 10.48 -16.73 -2.68
C GLU A 191 9.21 -15.94 -3.00
N ASP A 192 9.28 -14.97 -3.91
CA ASP A 192 8.20 -14.00 -4.13
C ASP A 192 7.06 -14.50 -5.05
N THR A 193 7.30 -15.49 -5.91
CA THR A 193 6.27 -15.97 -6.84
C THR A 193 5.11 -16.62 -6.07
N GLY A 194 3.90 -16.11 -6.26
CA GLY A 194 2.69 -16.57 -5.56
C GLY A 194 2.33 -15.76 -4.32
N HIS A 195 3.18 -14.81 -3.94
CA HIS A 195 3.01 -13.87 -2.82
C HIS A 195 2.89 -12.44 -3.34
N LEU A 196 3.14 -11.44 -2.48
CA LEU A 196 3.13 -10.02 -2.81
C LEU A 196 1.78 -9.55 -3.40
N LYS A 197 0.67 -10.03 -2.84
CA LYS A 197 -0.68 -9.53 -3.15
C LYS A 197 -0.94 -8.26 -2.35
N VAL A 198 -1.03 -7.14 -3.06
CA VAL A 198 -1.14 -5.81 -2.47
C VAL A 198 -2.32 -5.06 -3.06
N THR A 199 -2.98 -4.26 -2.22
CA THR A 199 -3.99 -3.28 -2.65
C THR A 199 -3.51 -1.88 -2.26
N TYR A 200 -3.56 -0.95 -3.20
CA TYR A 200 -3.33 0.47 -2.97
C TYR A 200 -4.59 1.23 -3.36
N HIS A 201 -5.23 1.93 -2.42
CA HIS A 201 -6.38 2.75 -2.77
C HIS A 201 -6.51 4.04 -1.99
N HIS A 202 -7.06 5.07 -2.64
CA HIS A 202 -7.26 6.37 -2.02
C HIS A 202 -5.97 6.98 -1.45
N ASN A 203 -4.83 6.62 -2.05
CA ASN A 203 -3.53 7.16 -1.67
C ASN A 203 -3.22 8.42 -2.48
N HIS A 204 -2.37 9.28 -1.92
CA HIS A 204 -1.84 10.46 -2.60
C HIS A 204 -0.32 10.34 -2.69
N PHE A 205 0.20 10.26 -3.92
CA PHE A 205 1.62 10.34 -4.20
C PHE A 205 1.93 11.71 -4.80
N SER A 206 2.71 12.54 -4.12
CA SER A 206 3.01 13.91 -4.57
C SER A 206 4.48 14.26 -4.39
N ASN A 207 5.14 14.76 -5.43
CA ASN A 207 6.57 15.07 -5.38
C ASN A 207 7.42 13.86 -4.94
N VAL A 208 7.07 12.67 -5.44
CA VAL A 208 7.83 11.43 -5.23
C VAL A 208 8.49 11.02 -6.55
N ASN A 209 9.80 10.77 -6.55
CA ASN A 209 10.54 10.58 -7.80
C ASN A 209 10.15 9.30 -8.55
N SER A 210 10.15 8.15 -7.87
CA SER A 210 9.79 6.87 -8.49
C SER A 210 9.16 5.88 -7.51
N ARG A 211 8.70 4.74 -8.06
CA ARG A 211 8.13 3.58 -7.34
C ARG A 211 6.78 3.89 -6.68
N LEU A 212 5.71 4.02 -7.47
CA LEU A 212 4.38 4.46 -6.95
C LEU A 212 3.21 3.48 -7.22
N PRO A 213 3.27 2.18 -6.85
CA PRO A 213 4.42 1.41 -6.36
C PRO A 213 5.22 0.83 -7.54
N SER A 214 6.40 0.28 -7.24
CA SER A 214 7.11 -0.59 -8.19
C SER A 214 7.06 -2.05 -7.76
N LEU A 215 6.48 -2.91 -8.60
CA LEU A 215 6.14 -4.30 -8.27
C LEU A 215 6.93 -5.30 -9.10
N ARG A 216 7.32 -6.42 -8.48
CA ARG A 216 7.87 -7.62 -9.12
C ARG A 216 7.09 -8.86 -8.69
N PHE A 217 6.89 -9.80 -9.60
CA PHE A 217 6.24 -11.12 -9.42
C PHE A 217 4.78 -11.14 -8.93
N GLY A 218 4.43 -10.28 -7.98
CA GLY A 218 3.17 -10.26 -7.26
C GLY A 218 1.99 -9.67 -8.03
N THR A 219 0.95 -9.37 -7.27
CA THR A 219 -0.32 -8.86 -7.80
C THR A 219 -0.69 -7.55 -7.11
N GLY A 220 -0.87 -6.49 -7.89
CA GLY A 220 -1.24 -5.17 -7.39
C GLY A 220 -2.60 -4.72 -7.89
N HIS A 221 -3.54 -4.44 -6.99
CA HIS A 221 -4.74 -3.69 -7.33
C HIS A 221 -4.56 -2.25 -6.85
N ILE A 222 -4.40 -1.32 -7.77
CA ILE A 222 -4.23 0.11 -7.51
C ILE A 222 -5.49 0.81 -8.02
N TYR A 223 -6.24 1.47 -7.15
CA TYR A 223 -7.45 2.16 -7.61
C TYR A 223 -7.74 3.45 -6.87
N SER A 224 -8.55 4.32 -7.48
CA SER A 224 -9.01 5.58 -6.90
C SER A 224 -7.89 6.29 -6.13
N SER A 225 -6.73 6.48 -6.75
CA SER A 225 -5.57 7.14 -6.15
C SER A 225 -5.13 8.36 -6.97
N CYS A 226 -4.42 9.28 -6.33
CA CYS A 226 -3.91 10.50 -6.97
C CYS A 226 -2.38 10.49 -7.03
N PHE A 227 -1.84 10.83 -8.20
CA PHE A 227 -0.41 10.91 -8.46
C PHE A 227 -0.08 12.27 -9.09
N GLU A 228 0.75 13.07 -8.44
CA GLU A 228 1.04 14.44 -8.86
C GLU A 228 2.53 14.74 -8.81
N ASP A 229 3.05 15.37 -9.87
CA ASP A 229 4.39 15.93 -9.93
C ASP A 229 5.47 14.89 -9.57
N CYS A 230 5.48 13.77 -10.29
CA CYS A 230 6.38 12.64 -10.04
C CYS A 230 7.43 12.52 -11.16
N PRO A 231 8.69 12.98 -10.95
CA PRO A 231 9.65 13.24 -12.03
C PRO A 231 10.15 12.05 -12.86
N THR A 232 10.10 10.82 -12.36
CA THR A 232 10.65 9.65 -13.08
C THR A 232 9.58 8.65 -13.47
N SER A 233 8.90 8.03 -12.51
CA SER A 233 7.92 6.97 -12.80
C SER A 233 6.87 6.79 -11.72
N GLY A 234 5.66 6.44 -12.14
CA GLY A 234 4.56 6.04 -11.29
C GLY A 234 4.57 4.55 -11.01
N ILE A 235 3.51 3.87 -11.46
CA ILE A 235 3.33 2.43 -11.28
C ILE A 235 4.25 1.68 -12.25
N ASN A 236 5.09 0.80 -11.72
CA ASN A 236 6.05 0.04 -12.53
C ASN A 236 5.93 -1.46 -12.25
N SER A 237 5.29 -2.19 -13.16
CA SER A 237 5.02 -3.64 -13.07
C SER A 237 6.10 -4.42 -13.81
N ARG A 238 6.82 -5.31 -13.12
CA ARG A 238 8.03 -5.98 -13.64
C ARG A 238 8.04 -7.46 -13.32
N MET A 239 8.92 -8.22 -13.96
CA MET A 239 9.18 -9.63 -13.64
C MET A 239 7.90 -10.48 -13.58
N GLY A 240 7.02 -10.32 -14.57
CA GLY A 240 5.75 -11.05 -14.65
C GLY A 240 4.64 -10.60 -13.69
N ALA A 241 4.86 -9.55 -12.88
CA ALA A 241 3.82 -8.99 -12.00
C ALA A 241 2.53 -8.66 -12.77
N GLN A 242 1.39 -8.71 -12.08
CA GLN A 242 0.09 -8.33 -12.62
C GLN A 242 -0.42 -7.11 -11.86
N VAL A 243 -0.69 -6.02 -12.57
CA VAL A 243 -1.35 -4.85 -11.96
C VAL A 243 -2.67 -4.51 -12.64
N LEU A 244 -3.64 -4.11 -11.84
CA LEU A 244 -4.89 -3.48 -12.27
C LEU A 244 -4.88 -2.07 -11.72
N VAL A 245 -5.00 -1.08 -12.61
CA VAL A 245 -5.03 0.35 -12.28
C VAL A 245 -6.37 0.92 -12.73
N GLU A 246 -7.20 1.34 -11.77
CA GLU A 246 -8.58 1.81 -12.05
C GLU A 246 -8.87 3.18 -11.44
N GLN A 247 -9.61 4.01 -12.17
CA GLN A 247 -10.19 5.26 -11.66
C GLN A 247 -9.19 6.16 -10.90
N SER A 248 -7.92 6.15 -11.32
CA SER A 248 -6.85 6.94 -10.70
C SER A 248 -6.49 8.13 -11.58
N SER A 249 -6.00 9.19 -10.96
CA SER A 249 -5.61 10.43 -11.65
C SER A 249 -4.11 10.64 -11.57
N PHE A 250 -3.50 10.94 -12.72
CA PHE A 250 -2.07 11.18 -12.88
C PHE A 250 -1.86 12.54 -13.52
N THR A 251 -1.16 13.44 -12.82
CA THR A 251 -0.83 14.78 -13.31
C THR A 251 0.68 15.01 -13.20
N ASN A 252 1.33 15.34 -14.32
CA ASN A 252 2.79 15.54 -14.39
C ASN A 252 3.62 14.36 -13.85
N VAL A 253 3.20 13.13 -14.15
CA VAL A 253 3.94 11.91 -13.84
C VAL A 253 4.69 11.47 -15.09
N ALA A 254 6.02 11.57 -15.08
CA ALA A 254 6.83 11.39 -16.29
C ALA A 254 6.57 10.06 -17.02
N LEU A 255 6.27 9.01 -16.26
CA LEU A 255 5.78 7.73 -16.78
C LEU A 255 4.75 7.13 -15.82
N ALA A 256 3.46 7.37 -16.07
CA ALA A 256 2.36 7.07 -15.15
C ALA A 256 2.24 5.57 -14.82
N ILE A 257 2.22 4.76 -15.87
CA ILE A 257 2.15 3.30 -15.78
C ILE A 257 3.14 2.74 -16.79
N THR A 258 4.04 1.87 -16.34
CA THR A 258 4.97 1.14 -17.20
C THR A 258 5.05 -0.33 -16.80
N THR A 259 5.29 -1.17 -17.79
CA THR A 259 5.54 -2.60 -17.59
C THR A 259 6.98 -3.01 -17.90
N ASN A 260 7.86 -2.08 -18.31
CA ASN A 260 9.20 -2.40 -18.76
C ASN A 260 10.17 -1.22 -18.61
N LEU A 261 10.67 -1.00 -17.39
CA LEU A 261 11.61 0.11 -17.12
C LEU A 261 12.98 -0.37 -16.62
N ASP A 262 13.00 -1.07 -15.47
CA ASP A 262 14.24 -1.33 -14.71
C ASP A 262 14.35 -2.79 -14.21
N SER A 263 14.00 -3.76 -15.06
CA SER A 263 14.10 -5.19 -14.76
C SER A 263 14.39 -6.01 -16.02
N ASP A 264 14.86 -7.24 -15.84
CA ASP A 264 15.20 -8.15 -16.94
C ASP A 264 13.98 -8.55 -17.78
N GLU A 265 12.82 -8.67 -17.15
CA GLU A 265 11.56 -9.06 -17.81
C GLU A 265 10.43 -8.08 -17.49
N PRO A 266 9.54 -7.83 -18.46
CA PRO A 266 8.38 -6.98 -18.24
C PRO A 266 7.33 -7.63 -17.31
N GLY A 267 6.55 -6.78 -16.64
CA GLY A 267 5.31 -7.18 -15.97
C GLY A 267 4.09 -6.98 -16.88
N ASN A 268 2.90 -6.94 -16.31
CA ASN A 268 1.63 -6.76 -17.03
C ASN A 268 0.78 -5.72 -16.32
N ALA A 269 0.00 -4.95 -17.08
CA ALA A 269 -0.93 -3.97 -16.54
C ALA A 269 -2.29 -3.97 -17.25
N VAL A 270 -3.35 -3.79 -16.49
CA VAL A 270 -4.68 -3.38 -16.95
C VAL A 270 -4.89 -1.94 -16.48
N SER A 271 -5.32 -1.05 -17.38
CA SER A 271 -5.60 0.35 -17.07
C SER A 271 -7.01 0.70 -17.53
N THR A 272 -7.89 1.05 -16.59
CA THR A 272 -9.31 1.30 -16.83
C THR A 272 -9.73 2.63 -16.21
N ASP A 273 -10.40 3.49 -16.99
CA ASP A 273 -11.01 4.74 -16.52
C ASP A 273 -10.07 5.68 -15.72
N ASN A 274 -8.77 5.63 -16.00
CA ASN A 274 -7.78 6.55 -15.42
C ASN A 274 -7.74 7.88 -16.18
N ILE A 275 -7.36 8.95 -15.49
CA ILE A 275 -7.09 10.27 -16.08
C ILE A 275 -5.59 10.50 -16.13
N PHE A 276 -5.08 10.91 -17.30
CA PHE A 276 -3.67 11.22 -17.51
C PHE A 276 -3.52 12.65 -18.05
N GLU A 277 -2.97 13.55 -17.25
CA GLU A 277 -2.59 14.90 -17.64
C GLU A 277 -1.06 15.01 -17.63
N ASN A 278 -0.45 15.28 -18.80
CA ASN A 278 1.01 15.29 -18.98
C ASN A 278 1.71 14.04 -18.43
N SER A 279 1.03 12.89 -18.51
CA SER A 279 1.44 11.67 -17.82
C SER A 279 1.35 10.47 -18.75
N PRO A 280 2.32 10.26 -19.66
CA PRO A 280 2.26 9.16 -20.62
C PRO A 280 2.39 7.79 -19.93
N THR A 281 1.96 6.74 -20.63
CA THR A 281 2.11 5.34 -20.19
C THR A 281 2.99 4.57 -21.18
N ASP A 282 3.69 3.54 -20.69
CA ASP A 282 4.43 2.57 -21.48
C ASP A 282 4.06 1.13 -21.07
N ILE A 283 2.82 0.75 -21.37
CA ILE A 283 2.29 -0.58 -21.11
C ILE A 283 2.61 -1.47 -22.33
N THR A 284 3.70 -2.22 -22.23
CA THR A 284 4.18 -3.14 -23.26
C THR A 284 3.50 -4.51 -23.19
N GLN A 285 2.89 -4.87 -22.05
CA GLN A 285 2.09 -6.08 -21.89
C GLN A 285 0.78 -5.81 -21.14
N THR A 286 -0.33 -6.24 -21.74
CA THR A 286 -1.66 -6.13 -21.13
C THR A 286 -1.92 -7.29 -20.17
N GLY A 287 -2.34 -6.97 -18.95
CA GLY A 287 -2.74 -7.95 -17.94
C GLY A 287 -4.19 -8.43 -18.09
N SER A 288 -4.64 -9.25 -17.15
CA SER A 288 -6.02 -9.75 -17.07
C SER A 288 -6.53 -9.86 -15.63
N LEU A 289 -5.90 -9.14 -14.70
CA LEU A 289 -6.19 -9.21 -13.28
C LEU A 289 -7.64 -8.81 -12.99
N THR A 290 -8.33 -9.64 -12.21
CA THR A 290 -9.60 -9.32 -11.55
C THR A 290 -9.43 -9.57 -10.04
N PRO A 291 -9.61 -8.55 -9.19
CA PRO A 291 -9.47 -8.72 -7.75
C PRO A 291 -10.55 -9.69 -7.19
N PRO A 292 -10.21 -10.56 -6.22
CA PRO A 292 -11.13 -11.58 -5.71
C PRO A 292 -12.03 -11.09 -4.55
N TYR A 293 -12.29 -9.79 -4.45
CA TYR A 293 -13.04 -9.16 -3.36
C TYR A 293 -13.94 -8.03 -3.91
N ASP A 294 -14.98 -7.68 -3.16
CA ASP A 294 -15.84 -6.54 -3.47
C ASP A 294 -15.14 -5.22 -3.11
N TYR A 295 -15.34 -4.18 -3.94
CA TYR A 295 -14.82 -2.84 -3.71
C TYR A 295 -15.73 -1.79 -4.38
N VAL A 296 -15.54 -0.52 -4.00
CA VAL A 296 -16.21 0.63 -4.60
C VAL A 296 -15.14 1.54 -5.17
N LEU A 297 -15.37 2.02 -6.39
CA LEU A 297 -14.52 2.99 -7.07
C LEU A 297 -15.10 4.40 -6.88
N ASP A 298 -14.24 5.32 -6.46
CA ASP A 298 -14.45 6.75 -6.60
C ASP A 298 -13.82 7.24 -7.91
N GLU A 299 -14.47 8.16 -8.61
CA GLU A 299 -14.07 8.58 -9.95
C GLU A 299 -12.71 9.28 -9.99
N ALA A 300 -11.92 8.99 -11.03
CA ALA A 300 -10.64 9.67 -11.28
C ALA A 300 -10.76 11.20 -11.35
N SER A 301 -11.93 11.71 -11.74
CA SER A 301 -12.21 13.15 -11.94
C SER A 301 -12.16 13.97 -10.64
N CYS A 302 -12.47 13.37 -9.49
CA CYS A 302 -12.53 14.04 -8.19
C CYS A 302 -11.51 13.49 -7.18
N ILE A 303 -10.80 12.41 -7.54
CA ILE A 303 -10.07 11.64 -6.55
C ILE A 303 -8.93 12.42 -5.90
N CYS A 304 -8.24 13.27 -6.66
CA CYS A 304 -7.16 14.10 -6.14
C CYS A 304 -7.64 15.07 -5.07
N ASP A 305 -8.76 15.77 -5.29
CA ASP A 305 -9.34 16.66 -4.27
C ASP A 305 -9.77 15.87 -3.04
N TYR A 306 -10.34 14.68 -3.25
CA TYR A 306 -10.85 13.85 -2.17
C TYR A 306 -9.73 13.31 -1.28
N VAL A 307 -8.68 12.70 -1.86
CA VAL A 307 -7.56 12.17 -1.07
C VAL A 307 -6.72 13.28 -0.43
N LYS A 308 -6.57 14.45 -1.05
CA LYS A 308 -5.92 15.59 -0.39
C LYS A 308 -6.63 15.97 0.91
N ALA A 309 -7.96 15.90 0.92
CA ALA A 309 -8.79 16.23 2.07
C ALA A 309 -8.96 15.10 3.10
N GLN A 310 -8.93 13.84 2.65
CA GLN A 310 -9.33 12.69 3.47
C GLN A 310 -8.22 11.67 3.72
N ALA A 311 -7.09 11.72 2.99
CA ALA A 311 -5.93 10.88 3.26
C ALA A 311 -4.97 11.54 4.26
N GLY A 312 -4.13 10.74 4.89
CA GLY A 312 -3.13 11.15 5.87
C GLY A 312 -3.68 11.24 7.29
N THR A 313 -2.93 11.89 8.17
CA THR A 313 -3.25 11.88 9.60
C THR A 313 -4.38 12.83 9.99
N GLY A 314 -4.98 12.61 11.16
CA GLY A 314 -6.00 13.46 11.77
C GLY A 314 -7.43 13.27 11.26
N ILE A 315 -7.67 12.26 10.41
CA ILE A 315 -8.99 11.94 9.85
C ILE A 315 -9.67 10.82 10.63
N VAL A 316 -8.90 9.78 11.00
CA VAL A 316 -9.34 8.60 11.75
C VAL A 316 -8.59 8.53 13.08
N ASN A 317 -9.23 7.99 14.13
CA ASN A 317 -8.66 7.80 15.46
C ASN A 317 -8.89 6.38 15.96
#